data_AF-A0A947A427-F1
#
_entry.id   AF-A0A947A427-F1
#
_cell.length_a   1.000
_cell.length_b   1.000
_cell.length_c   1.000
_cell.angle_alpha   90.00
_cell.angle_beta   90.00
_cell.angle_gamma   90.00
#
_symmetry.space_group_name_H-M   'P 1'
#
loop_
_entity.id
_entity.type
_entity.pdbx_description
1 polymer ?
#
loop_
_entity_poly.entity_id
_entity_poly.type
_entity_poly.pdbx_seq_one_letter_code
_entity_poly.pdbx_strand_id
1 'polypeptide(L)'
;MNTRYLFHAKYRNLGWMVFVPTTILGIIALILEWEPALLDVKVLGFFIDEVFGVEKLVGFTENNILNEILAILVILSGLLVAFSREKDEDELITKIRLESLVWATYWNYG
;
A
#
# COMPACT_ATOMS: atom_id res chain seq x y z
N MET A 1 12.53 12.41 -24.85
CA MET A 1 13.20 12.75 -23.57
C MET A 1 13.78 11.49 -22.94
N ASN A 2 15.02 11.51 -22.43
CA ASN A 2 15.60 10.36 -21.73
C ASN A 2 14.94 10.17 -20.36
N THR A 3 13.97 9.28 -20.24
CA THR A 3 13.24 8.99 -19.00
C THR A 3 14.08 8.16 -18.02
N ARG A 4 15.14 8.73 -17.45
CA ARG A 4 16.15 7.99 -16.64
C ARG A 4 15.63 7.39 -15.32
N TYR A 5 14.43 7.77 -14.87
CA TYR A 5 13.91 7.46 -13.53
C TYR A 5 12.77 6.44 -13.47
N LEU A 6 12.29 5.96 -14.62
CA LEU A 6 11.12 5.09 -14.69
C LEU A 6 11.51 3.61 -14.82
N PHE A 7 10.81 2.76 -14.07
CA PHE A 7 11.01 1.31 -14.12
C PHE A 7 10.69 0.75 -15.51
N HIS A 8 11.40 -0.30 -15.91
CA HIS A 8 11.19 -0.94 -17.21
C HIS A 8 9.72 -1.40 -17.39
N ALA A 9 9.18 -1.33 -18.61
CA ALA A 9 7.75 -1.62 -18.88
C ALA A 9 7.27 -3.01 -18.42
N LYS A 10 8.18 -3.98 -18.27
CA LYS A 10 7.88 -5.32 -17.74
C LYS A 10 7.36 -5.29 -16.30
N TYR A 11 7.83 -4.36 -15.48
CA TYR A 11 7.41 -4.25 -14.07
C TYR A 11 5.98 -3.75 -13.92
N ARG A 12 5.41 -3.11 -14.96
CA ARG A 12 4.00 -2.70 -14.96
C ARG A 12 3.06 -3.91 -14.92
N ASN A 13 3.31 -4.89 -15.77
CA ASN A 13 2.48 -6.09 -15.87
C ASN A 13 2.55 -6.90 -14.57
N LEU A 14 3.74 -6.99 -13.98
CA LEU A 14 3.93 -7.63 -12.67
C LEU A 14 3.21 -6.85 -11.56
N GLY A 15 3.31 -5.52 -11.57
CA GLY A 15 2.58 -4.65 -10.64
C GLY A 15 1.08 -4.87 -10.71
N TRP A 16 0.48 -4.87 -11.89
CA TRP A 16 -0.95 -5.15 -12.06
C TRP A 16 -1.35 -6.58 -11.65
N MET A 17 -0.51 -7.56 -11.94
CA MET A 17 -0.75 -8.95 -11.55
C MET A 17 -0.80 -9.13 -10.03
N VAL A 18 -0.07 -8.33 -9.26
CA VAL A 18 -0.08 -8.37 -7.79
C VAL A 18 -1.11 -7.39 -7.20
N PHE A 19 -1.24 -6.19 -7.75
CA PHE A 19 -2.11 -5.13 -7.26
C PHE A 19 -3.58 -5.57 -7.28
N VAL A 20 -4.09 -6.01 -8.43
CA VAL A 20 -5.51 -6.38 -8.57
C VAL A 20 -5.95 -7.46 -7.58
N PRO A 21 -5.30 -8.64 -7.50
CA PRO A 21 -5.74 -9.67 -6.56
C PRO A 21 -5.56 -9.21 -5.11
N THR A 22 -4.49 -8.48 -4.78
CA THR A 22 -4.27 -8.02 -3.39
C THR A 22 -5.32 -7.00 -2.98
N THR A 23 -5.70 -6.07 -3.86
CA THR A 23 -6.75 -5.09 -3.58
C THR A 23 -8.11 -5.77 -3.45
N ILE A 24 -8.45 -6.72 -4.32
CA ILE A 24 -9.70 -7.47 -4.22
C ILE A 24 -9.74 -8.27 -2.92
N LEU A 25 -8.67 -9.00 -2.61
CA LEU A 25 -8.55 -9.77 -1.36
C LEU A 25 -8.61 -8.86 -0.13
N GLY A 26 -7.96 -7.69 -0.17
CA GLY A 26 -8.02 -6.69 0.90
C GLY A 26 -9.43 -6.17 1.13
N ILE A 27 -10.16 -5.81 0.07
CA ILE A 27 -11.55 -5.36 0.20
C ILE A 27 -12.43 -6.48 0.79
N ILE A 28 -12.26 -7.72 0.33
CA ILE A 28 -13.01 -8.87 0.85
C ILE A 28 -12.68 -9.11 2.32
N ALA A 29 -11.39 -9.07 2.70
CA ALA A 29 -10.95 -9.25 4.07
C ALA A 29 -11.53 -8.19 5.01
N LEU A 30 -11.62 -6.94 4.55
CA LEU A 30 -12.24 -5.84 5.30
C LEU A 30 -13.76 -6.01 5.45
N ILE A 31 -14.46 -6.49 4.42
CA ILE A 31 -15.92 -6.68 4.47
C ILE A 31 -16.30 -7.88 5.34
N LEU A 32 -15.52 -8.96 5.25
CA LEU A 32 -15.78 -10.21 5.96
C LEU A 32 -15.14 -10.26 7.35
N GLU A 33 -14.43 -9.20 7.76
CA GLU A 33 -13.61 -9.16 8.99
C GLU A 33 -12.77 -10.44 9.12
N TRP A 34 -12.14 -10.84 8.02
CA TRP A 34 -11.47 -12.12 7.94
C TRP A 34 -10.09 -12.05 8.59
N GLU A 35 -9.99 -12.63 9.79
CA GLU A 35 -8.76 -12.66 10.59
C GLU A 35 -8.31 -14.12 10.83
N PRO A 36 -7.32 -14.63 10.07
CA PRO A 36 -6.82 -15.98 10.24
C PRO A 36 -5.90 -16.05 11.46
N ALA A 37 -6.20 -16.94 12.41
CA ALA A 37 -5.42 -17.14 13.64
C ALA A 37 -3.94 -17.51 13.43
N LEU A 38 -3.56 -17.94 12.22
CA LEU A 38 -2.15 -18.19 11.85
C LEU A 38 -1.30 -16.91 11.80
N LEU A 39 -1.93 -15.75 11.67
CA LEU A 39 -1.29 -14.43 11.56
C LEU A 39 -1.46 -13.59 12.83
N ASP A 40 -1.89 -14.20 13.93
CA ASP A 40 -1.89 -13.55 15.23
C ASP A 40 -0.46 -13.55 15.76
N VAL A 41 0.11 -12.35 15.86
CA VAL A 41 1.49 -12.16 16.31
C VAL A 41 1.49 -11.15 17.44
N LYS A 42 2.38 -11.38 18.41
CA LYS A 42 2.64 -10.43 19.48
C LYS A 42 3.38 -9.21 18.91
N VAL A 43 2.64 -8.12 18.71
CA VAL A 43 3.13 -6.85 18.19
C VAL A 43 3.22 -5.80 19.29
N LEU A 44 4.02 -4.77 19.06
CA LEU A 44 4.12 -3.65 19.98
C LEU A 44 2.90 -2.74 19.80
N GLY A 45 2.03 -2.72 20.82
CA GLY A 45 0.86 -1.87 20.89
C GLY A 45 1.15 -0.58 21.64
N PHE A 46 0.54 0.51 21.16
CA PHE A 46 0.51 1.79 21.84
C PHE A 46 -0.88 1.98 22.44
N PHE A 47 -0.98 2.59 23.62
CA PHE A 47 -2.25 2.80 24.35
C PHE A 47 -3.01 1.50 24.61
N ILE A 48 -2.38 0.57 25.36
CA ILE A 48 -3.05 -0.67 25.73
C ILE A 48 -3.92 -0.39 26.96
N ASP A 49 -5.24 -0.43 26.76
CA ASP A 49 -6.21 -0.46 27.85
C ASP A 49 -6.17 -1.85 28.48
N GLU A 50 -5.43 -2.00 29.57
CA GLU A 50 -5.63 -3.18 30.42
C GLU A 50 -7.04 -3.07 31.01
N VAL A 51 -7.81 -4.15 30.91
CA VAL A 51 -9.19 -4.35 31.43
C VAL A 51 -9.35 -3.97 32.94
N PHE A 52 -8.25 -3.63 33.62
CA PHE A 52 -8.17 -3.21 35.02
C PHE A 52 -7.54 -1.81 35.25
N GLY A 53 -7.67 -0.89 34.30
CA GLY A 53 -7.49 0.56 34.56
C GLY A 53 -6.05 1.03 34.74
N VAL A 54 -5.07 0.31 34.20
CA VAL A 54 -3.69 0.78 34.10
C VAL A 54 -3.39 1.02 32.62
N GLU A 55 -3.38 2.29 32.21
CA GLU A 55 -2.92 2.67 30.88
C GLU A 55 -1.42 2.40 30.75
N LYS A 56 -1.04 1.37 29.99
CA LYS A 56 0.33 1.22 29.54
C LYS A 56 0.50 1.96 28.23
N LEU A 57 1.35 2.99 28.25
CA LEU A 57 1.71 3.79 27.06
C LEU A 57 2.30 2.91 25.94
N VAL A 58 3.05 1.87 26.31
CA VAL A 58 3.65 0.89 25.40
C VAL A 58 3.57 -0.50 26.03
N GLY A 59 3.13 -1.49 25.27
CA GLY A 59 3.22 -2.89 25.67
C GLY A 59 3.12 -3.81 24.47
N PHE A 60 3.15 -5.12 24.70
CA PHE A 60 2.98 -6.09 23.63
C PHE A 60 1.56 -6.65 23.67
N THR A 61 0.85 -6.54 22.56
CA THR A 61 -0.51 -7.07 22.37
C THR A 61 -0.51 -8.11 21.27
N GLU A 62 -1.43 -9.06 21.32
CA GLU A 62 -1.69 -9.96 20.19
C GLU A 62 -2.60 -9.22 19.21
N ASN A 63 -2.16 -9.12 17.95
CA ASN A 63 -2.95 -8.52 16.87
C ASN A 63 -2.73 -9.30 15.58
N ASN A 64 -3.76 -9.36 14.74
CA ASN A 64 -3.67 -10.00 13.43
C ASN A 64 -2.96 -9.06 12.45
N ILE A 65 -1.86 -9.53 11.84
CA ILE A 65 -1.04 -8.72 10.93
C ILE A 65 -1.45 -8.82 9.45
N LEU A 66 -2.56 -9.50 9.13
CA LEU A 66 -3.00 -9.70 7.74
C LEU A 66 -3.23 -8.37 7.02
N ASN A 67 -3.90 -7.43 7.69
CA ASN A 67 -4.26 -6.15 7.10
C ASN A 67 -3.03 -5.32 6.76
N GLU A 68 -2.00 -5.35 7.62
CA GLU A 68 -0.71 -4.69 7.41
C GLU A 68 0.03 -5.30 6.22
N ILE A 69 0.04 -6.63 6.09
CA ILE A 69 0.65 -7.31 4.95
C ILE A 69 -0.05 -6.92 3.65
N LEU A 70 -1.38 -6.96 3.62
CA LEU A 70 -2.16 -6.58 2.45
C LEU A 70 -1.94 -5.10 2.09
N ALA A 71 -1.91 -4.21 3.08
CA ALA A 71 -1.63 -2.79 2.87
C ALA A 71 -0.24 -2.56 2.25
N ILE A 72 0.80 -3.20 2.77
CA ILE A 72 2.17 -3.10 2.24
C ILE A 72 2.22 -3.62 0.80
N LEU A 73 1.59 -4.77 0.52
CA LEU A 73 1.53 -5.34 -0.83
C LEU A 73 0.81 -4.40 -1.81
N VAL A 74 -0.29 -3.77 -1.41
CA VAL A 74 -1.01 -2.78 -2.22
C VAL A 74 -0.12 -1.56 -2.50
N ILE A 75 0.57 -1.04 -1.50
CA ILE A 75 1.47 0.13 -1.67
C ILE A 75 2.61 -0.21 -2.63
N LEU A 76 3.31 -1.33 -2.42
CA LEU A 76 4.46 -1.72 -3.25
C LEU A 76 4.04 -2.00 -4.69
N SER A 77 2.93 -2.72 -4.89
CA SER A 77 2.44 -3.02 -6.24
C SER A 77 1.88 -1.78 -6.95
N GLY A 78 1.20 -0.88 -6.22
CA GLY A 78 0.75 0.42 -6.72
C GLY A 78 1.91 1.30 -7.16
N LEU A 79 3.01 1.35 -6.39
CA LEU A 79 4.23 2.05 -6.77
C LEU A 79 4.84 1.49 -8.06
N LEU A 80 4.91 0.16 -8.19
CA LEU A 80 5.41 -0.48 -9.41
C LEU A 80 4.56 -0.13 -10.63
N VAL A 81 3.24 -0.11 -10.48
CA VAL A 81 2.32 0.31 -11.55
C VAL A 81 2.55 1.79 -11.89
N ALA A 82 2.53 2.67 -10.89
CA ALA A 82 2.57 4.12 -11.07
C ALA A 82 3.91 4.65 -11.63
N PHE A 83 5.04 4.01 -11.30
CA PHE A 83 6.39 4.44 -11.72
C PHE A 83 7.01 3.59 -12.83
N SER A 84 6.23 2.70 -13.45
CA SER A 84 6.67 1.96 -14.65
C SER A 84 6.55 2.79 -15.92
N ARG A 85 7.37 2.47 -16.93
CA ARG A 85 7.26 3.05 -18.29
C ARG A 85 6.10 2.44 -19.06
N GLU A 86 5.47 3.26 -19.87
CA GLU A 86 4.54 2.81 -20.91
C GLU A 86 5.35 2.26 -22.11
N LYS A 87 4.77 1.35 -22.91
CA LYS A 87 5.46 0.82 -24.11
C LYS A 87 5.77 1.92 -25.11
N ASP A 88 4.79 2.81 -25.31
CA ASP A 88 4.91 4.00 -26.13
C ASP A 88 4.74 5.22 -25.23
N GLU A 89 5.85 5.84 -24.86
CA GLU A 89 5.87 7.00 -23.96
C GLU A 89 5.75 8.29 -24.78
N ASP A 90 4.52 8.78 -24.93
CA ASP A 90 4.21 10.05 -25.61
C ASP A 90 4.42 11.26 -24.66
N GLU A 91 4.64 12.45 -25.22
CA GLU A 91 4.80 13.71 -24.51
C GLU A 91 3.57 14.01 -23.64
N LEU A 92 2.37 13.70 -24.15
CA LEU A 92 1.12 13.87 -23.42
C LEU A 92 1.07 13.00 -22.15
N ILE A 93 1.50 11.74 -22.24
CA ILE A 93 1.53 10.82 -21.09
C ILE A 93 2.51 11.31 -20.03
N THR A 94 3.68 11.78 -20.47
CA THR A 94 4.69 12.35 -19.57
C THR A 94 4.15 13.60 -18.86
N LYS A 95 3.43 14.47 -19.59
CA LYS A 95 2.79 15.66 -19.03
C LYS A 95 1.73 15.31 -17.99
N ILE A 96 0.82 14.38 -18.29
CA ILE A 96 -0.25 13.95 -17.39
C ILE A 96 0.32 13.40 -16.07
N ARG A 97 1.40 12.59 -16.14
CA ARG A 97 2.05 12.05 -14.94
C ARG A 97 2.63 13.15 -14.04
N LEU A 98 3.29 14.14 -14.64
CA LEU A 98 3.86 15.26 -13.90
C LEU A 98 2.76 16.10 -13.24
N GLU A 99 1.72 16.45 -13.99
CA GLU A 99 0.58 17.20 -13.46
C GLU A 99 -0.13 16.43 -12.33
N SER A 100 -0.32 15.11 -12.49
CA SER A 100 -0.92 14.26 -11.46
C SER A 100 -0.09 14.25 -10.17
N LEU A 101 1.25 14.21 -10.28
CA LEU A 101 2.13 14.26 -9.12
C LEU A 101 2.06 15.62 -8.41
N VAL A 102 2.02 16.70 -9.17
CA VAL A 102 1.84 18.06 -8.63
C VAL A 102 0.50 18.18 -7.89
N TRP A 103 -0.60 17.69 -8.48
CA TRP A 103 -1.90 17.63 -7.80
C TRP A 103 -1.87 16.79 -6.52
N ALA A 104 -1.20 15.65 -6.52
CA ALA A 104 -1.05 14.83 -5.31
C ALA A 104 -0.29 15.58 -4.20
N THR A 105 0.75 16.34 -4.56
CA THR A 105 1.47 17.17 -3.58
C THR A 105 0.63 18.34 -3.07
N TYR A 106 -0.16 18.98 -3.94
CA TYR A 106 -1.11 20.02 -3.51
C TYR A 106 -2.19 19.47 -2.59
N TRP A 107 -2.70 18.26 -2.82
CA TRP A 107 -3.66 17.65 -1.92
C TRP A 107 -3.04 17.29 -0.56
N ASN A 108 -1.76 16.87 -0.54
CA ASN A 108 -1.10 16.45 0.69
C ASN A 108 -0.63 17.62 1.56
N TYR A 109 -0.15 18.71 0.95
CA TYR A 109 0.46 19.85 1.63
C TYR A 109 -0.30 21.18 1.47
N GLY A 110 -1.36 21.21 0.66
CA GLY A 110 -2.19 22.39 0.42
C GLY A 110 -3.32 22.56 1.42
#